data_AF-A0A930M4L2-F1
#
_entry.id   AF-A0A930M4L2-F1
#
_cell.length_a   1.000
_cell.length_b   1.000
_cell.length_c   1.000
_cell.angle_alpha   90.00
_cell.angle_beta   90.00
_cell.angle_gamma   90.00
#
_symmetry.space_group_name_H-M   'P 1'
#
loop_
_entity.id
_entity.type
_entity.pdbx_description
1 polymer ?
#
loop_
_entity_poly.entity_id
_entity_poly.type
_entity_poly.pdbx_seq_one_letter_code
_entity_poly.pdbx_strand_id
1 'polypeptide(L)' 'MNIIVSGGGTGGHIYPALTIIRAIQRREPSARILYVGTPHGLEADIVPREGLNFIA' A
#
# COMPACT_ATOMS: atom_id res chain seq x y z
N MET A 1 -11.55 1.25 10.58
CA MET A 1 -10.60 2.38 10.44
C MET A 1 -10.30 2.63 8.96
N ASN A 2 -10.16 3.87 8.51
CA ASN A 2 -9.79 4.19 7.12
C ASN A 2 -8.36 4.74 7.10
N ILE A 3 -7.50 4.17 6.25
CA ILE A 3 -6.09 4.52 6.20
C ILE A 3 -5.69 4.76 4.75
N ILE A 4 -5.05 5.90 4.52
CA ILE A 4 -4.41 6.23 3.26
C ILE A 4 -2.91 6.07 3.46
N VAL A 5 -2.26 5.36 2.53
CA VAL A 5 -0.81 5.21 2.47
C VAL A 5 -0.34 5.85 1.18
N SER A 6 0.70 6.67 1.27
CA SER A 6 1.33 7.25 0.09
C SER A 6 2.85 7.13 0.22
N GLY A 7 3.50 7.02 -0.94
CA GLY A 7 4.91 6.69 -1.07
C GLY A 7 5.13 5.89 -2.35
N GLY A 8 6.35 5.89 -2.86
CA GLY A 8 6.64 5.24 -4.14
C GLY A 8 8.08 5.46 -4.59
N GLY A 9 8.37 5.09 -5.83
CA GLY A 9 9.67 5.28 -6.47
C GLY A 9 10.58 4.05 -6.37
N THR A 10 10.88 3.57 -5.15
CA THR A 10 11.73 2.37 -4.97
C THR A 10 11.13 1.34 -4.00
N GLY A 11 11.56 0.08 -4.12
CA GLY A 11 11.15 -0.98 -3.20
C GLY A 11 11.45 -0.69 -1.73
N GLY A 12 12.48 0.13 -1.45
CA GLY A 12 12.88 0.49 -0.09
C GLY A 12 11.80 1.24 0.71
N HIS A 13 10.87 1.92 0.05
CA HIS A 13 9.71 2.54 0.72
C HIS A 13 8.45 1.66 0.62
N ILE A 14 8.30 0.95 -0.50
CA ILE A 14 7.10 0.15 -0.79
C ILE A 14 7.01 -1.05 0.17
N TYR A 15 8.06 -1.85 0.32
CA TYR A 15 8.00 -3.05 1.15
C TYR A 15 7.79 -2.77 2.65
N PRO A 16 8.41 -1.73 3.25
CA PRO A 16 8.06 -1.32 4.61
C PRO A 16 6.60 -0.87 4.74
N ALA A 17 6.07 -0.11 3.78
CA ALA A 17 4.67 0.31 3.78
C ALA A 17 3.72 -0.91 3.72
N LEU A 18 4.01 -1.88 2.86
CA LEU A 18 3.26 -3.15 2.78
C LEU A 18 3.32 -3.91 4.12
N THR A 19 4.49 -3.98 4.75
CA THR A 19 4.67 -4.65 6.04
C THR A 19 3.77 -4.04 7.11
N ILE A 20 3.71 -2.71 7.18
CA ILE A 20 2.85 -1.96 8.11
C ILE A 20 1.37 -2.22 7.81
N ILE A 21 0.98 -2.16 6.54
CA ILE A 21 -0.39 -2.44 6.09
C ILE A 21 -0.83 -3.84 6.53
N ARG A 22 0.00 -4.86 6.28
CA ARG A 22 -0.29 -6.25 6.69
C ARG A 22 -0.39 -6.39 8.21
N ALA A 23 0.46 -5.69 8.96
CA ALA A 23 0.39 -5.69 10.42
C ALA A 23 -0.91 -5.06 10.93
N ILE A 24 -1.38 -3.98 10.30
CA ILE A 24 -2.67 -3.36 10.61
C ILE A 24 -3.81 -4.31 10.28
N GLN A 25 -3.84 -4.89 9.07
CA GLN A 25 -4.90 -5.82 8.65
C GLN A 25 -5.05 -7.02 9.59
N ARG A 26 -3.94 -7.51 10.18
CA ARG A 26 -3.99 -8.58 11.19
C ARG A 26 -4.61 -8.12 12.52
N ARG A 27 -4.37 -6.88 12.94
CA ARG A 27 -4.89 -6.34 14.21
C ARG A 27 -6.31 -5.80 14.08
N GLU A 28 -6.64 -5.26 12.92
CA GLU A 28 -7.93 -4.64 12.59
C GLU A 28 -8.38 -5.12 11.20
N PRO A 29 -9.05 -6.28 11.12
CA PRO A 29 -9.50 -6.84 9.85
C PRO A 29 -10.53 -5.96 9.11
N SER A 30 -11.22 -5.06 9.82
CA SER A 30 -12.16 -4.12 9.20
C SER A 30 -11.50 -2.87 8.63
N ALA A 31 -10.17 -2.75 8.75
CA ALA A 31 -9.42 -1.60 8.23
C ALA A 31 -9.53 -1.53 6.70
N ARG A 32 -9.92 -0.36 6.19
CA ARG A 32 -9.95 -0.06 4.76
C ARG A 32 -8.67 0.69 4.41
N ILE A 33 -7.91 0.12 3.49
CA ILE A 33 -6.62 0.64 3.04
C ILE A 33 -6.76 1.15 1.61
N LEU A 34 -6.28 2.36 1.35
CA LEU A 34 -6.07 2.91 0.02
C LEU A 34 -4.61 3.32 -0.11
N TYR A 35 -3.94 2.83 -1.15
CA TYR A 35 -2.60 3.25 -1.50
C TYR A 35 -2.66 4.28 -2.63
N VAL A 36 -2.03 5.44 -2.42
CA VAL A 36 -1.96 6.56 -3.36
C VAL A 36 -0.52 6.71 -3.84
N GLY A 37 -0.28 6.37 -5.10
CA GLY A 37 1.04 6.42 -5.71
C GLY A 37 1.03 7.23 -7.00
N THR A 38 1.95 6.88 -7.90
CA THR A 38 2.03 7.47 -9.24
C THR A 38 1.78 6.39 -10.29
N PRO A 39 1.42 6.74 -11.54
CA PRO A 39 1.33 5.75 -12.62
C PRO A 39 2.70 5.29 -13.11
N HIS A 40 3.79 5.90 -12.62
CA HIS A 40 5.15 5.72 -13.11
C HIS A 40 6.09 5.38 -11.94
N GLY A 41 6.06 4.14 -11.48
CA GLY A 41 6.90 3.67 -10.39
C GLY A 41 6.67 2.20 -10.06
N LEU A 42 7.56 1.62 -9.24
CA LEU A 42 7.43 0.23 -8.82
C LEU A 42 6.12 -0.02 -8.06
N GLU A 43 5.57 1.00 -7.41
CA GLU A 43 4.31 0.90 -6.67
C GLU A 43 3.11 0.59 -7.57
N ALA A 44 3.10 1.09 -8.81
CA ALA A 44 2.02 0.88 -9.77
C ALA A 44 1.87 -0.60 -10.18
N ASP A 45 2.93 -1.39 -9.99
CA ASP A 45 2.94 -2.83 -10.27
C ASP A 45 2.87 -3.66 -8.97
N ILE A 46 3.70 -3.34 -7.98
CA ILE A 46 3.81 -4.12 -6.74
C ILE A 46 2.54 -4.03 -5.90
N VAL A 47 1.98 -2.83 -5.71
CA VAL A 47 0.87 -2.63 -4.77
C VAL A 47 -0.42 -3.32 -5.24
N PRO A 48 -0.84 -3.21 -6.51
CA PRO A 48 -1.99 -3.97 -6.99
C PRO A 48 -1.79 -5.48 -6.92
N ARG A 49 -0.58 -5.98 -7.18
CA ARG A 49 -0.25 -7.42 -7.08
C ARG A 49 -0.42 -7.97 -5.65
N GLU A 50 -0.23 -7.14 -4.65
CA GLU A 50 -0.47 -7.48 -3.25
C GLU A 50 -1.97 -7.48 -2.87
N GLY A 51 -2.86 -7.19 -3.81
CA GLY A 51 -4.31 -7.16 -3.60
C GLY A 51 -4.80 -5.93 -2.84
N LEU A 52 -4.05 -4.83 -2.89
CA LEU A 52 -4.41 -3.57 -2.25
C LEU A 52 -5.08 -2.63 -3.25
N ASN A 53 -6.04 -1.83 -2.76
CA ASN A 53 -6.63 -0.76 -3.56
C ASN A 53 -5.57 0.29 -3.84
N PHE A 54 -5.36 0.61 -5.11
CA PHE A 54 -4.36 1.55 -5.60
C PHE A 54 -5.02 2.63 -6.45
N ILE A 55 -4.60 3.87 -6.24
CA ILE A 55 -4.92 5.02 -7.10
C ILE A 55 -3.64 5.76 -7.43
N ALA A 56 -3.54 6.22 -8.68
CA ALA A 56 -2.44 6.99 -9.23
C ALA A 56 -2.88 8.42 -9.55
#